data_AF-A0A934HP15-F1
#
_entry.id   AF-A0A934HP15-F1
#
_cell.length_a   1.000
_cell.length_b   1.000
_cell.length_c   1.000
_cell.angle_alpha   90.00
_cell.angle_beta   90.00
_cell.angle_gamma   90.00
#
_symmetry.space_group_name_H-M   'P 1'
#
loop_
_entity.id
_entity.type
_entity.pdbx_description
1 polymer ?
#
loop_
_entity_poly.entity_id
_entity_poly.type
_entity_poly.pdbx_seq_one_letter_code
_entity_poly.pdbx_strand_id
1 'polypeptide(L)' 'MQPLRISNATRVLAETQNEYYALAIRDEEIGGVNTMTSVWEPAPREMADLANGGAVRLTIIGTGHPPVMLTTQPAPEGE' A
#
# COMPACT_ATOMS: atom_id res chain seq x y z
N MET A 1 6.05 4.72 -0.21
CA MET A 1 4.82 5.37 -0.68
C MET A 1 4.01 5.83 0.51
N GLN A 2 3.24 6.90 0.38
CA GLN A 2 2.37 7.42 1.44
C GLN A 2 0.94 6.88 1.26
N PRO A 3 0.30 6.28 2.29
CA PRO A 3 -1.10 5.90 2.19
C PRO A 3 -1.97 7.16 2.13
N LEU A 4 -2.92 7.17 1.19
CA LEU A 4 -3.84 8.28 1.00
C LEU A 4 -5.17 8.03 1.71
N ARG A 5 -5.83 9.12 2.11
CA ARG A 5 -7.26 9.08 2.40
C ARG A 5 -8.01 8.91 1.08
N ILE A 6 -8.90 7.92 1.03
CA ILE A 6 -9.82 7.72 -0.09
C ILE A 6 -11.22 8.16 0.33
N SER A 7 -11.90 8.93 -0.52
CA SER A 7 -13.21 9.53 -0.22
C SER A 7 -14.31 8.50 0.00
N ASN A 8 -14.11 7.30 -0.51
CA ASN A 8 -15.05 6.19 -0.50
C ASN A 8 -14.59 5.03 0.41
N ALA A 9 -13.76 5.33 1.42
CA ALA A 9 -13.35 4.39 2.45
C ALA A 9 -14.57 3.92 3.27
N THR A 10 -14.61 2.63 3.59
CA THR A 10 -15.61 2.01 4.47
C THR A 10 -15.13 1.97 5.92
N ARG A 11 -13.81 1.99 6.14
CA ARG A 11 -13.17 2.06 7.46
C ARG A 11 -11.74 2.58 7.36
N VAL A 12 -11.14 2.92 8.50
CA VAL A 12 -9.71 3.23 8.60
C VAL A 12 -9.08 2.25 9.59
N LEU A 13 -7.98 1.63 9.18
CA LEU A 13 -7.17 0.76 10.01
C LEU A 13 -6.14 1.58 10.79
N ALA A 14 -5.72 1.07 11.94
CA ALA A 14 -4.67 1.66 12.78
C ALA A 14 -4.97 3.10 13.26
N GLU A 15 -6.24 3.53 13.30
CA GLU A 15 -6.63 4.88 13.75
C GLU A 15 -6.06 5.25 15.14
N THR A 16 -5.95 4.27 16.04
CA THR A 16 -5.52 4.46 17.42
C THR A 16 -4.13 3.88 17.72
N GLN A 17 -3.39 3.43 16.69
CA GLN A 17 -2.07 2.81 16.83
C GLN A 17 -1.01 3.81 16.40
N ASN A 18 -0.31 4.41 17.36
CA ASN A 18 0.62 5.52 17.11
C ASN A 18 1.88 5.08 16.34
N GLU A 19 2.19 3.78 16.35
CA GLU A 19 3.33 3.18 15.67
C GLU A 19 3.10 2.99 14.16
N TYR A 20 1.86 3.14 13.66
CA TYR A 20 1.51 2.96 12.25
C TYR A 20 0.80 4.17 11.67
N TYR A 21 0.90 4.33 10.35
CA TYR A 21 0.03 5.26 9.64
C TYR A 21 -1.39 4.70 9.54
N ALA A 22 -2.37 5.56 9.77
CA ALA A 22 -3.77 5.24 9.51
C ALA A 22 -3.96 4.89 8.04
N LEU A 23 -4.61 3.76 7.77
CA LEU A 23 -4.81 3.25 6.40
C LEU A 23 -6.29 3.23 6.07
N ALA A 24 -6.71 4.11 5.17
CA ALA A 24 -8.08 4.11 4.66
C ALA A 24 -8.31 2.90 3.77
N ILE A 25 -9.35 2.12 4.07
CA ILE A 25 -9.73 0.90 3.36
C ILE A 25 -11.13 1.04 2.80
N ARG A 26 -11.29 0.60 1.56
CA ARG A 26 -12.58 0.31 0.96
C ARG A 26 -12.76 -1.21 0.90
N ASP A 27 -13.71 -1.70 1.67
CA ASP A 27 -14.14 -3.09 1.63
C ASP A 27 -15.24 -3.25 0.57
N GLU A 28 -15.07 -4.20 -0.34
CA GLU A 28 -16.00 -4.48 -1.45
C GLU A 28 -16.10 -5.97 -1.71
N GLU A 29 -17.27 -6.44 -2.16
CA GLU A 29 -17.41 -7.77 -2.73
C GLU A 29 -17.27 -7.69 -4.26
N ILE A 30 -16.26 -8.38 -4.81
CA ILE A 30 -16.01 -8.43 -6.25
C ILE A 30 -16.05 -9.89 -6.68
N GLY A 31 -17.06 -10.25 -7.47
CA GLY A 31 -17.22 -11.63 -7.96
C GLY A 31 -17.46 -12.66 -6.86
N GLY A 32 -18.18 -12.30 -5.79
CA GLY A 32 -18.41 -13.18 -4.64
C GLY A 32 -17.24 -13.28 -3.66
N VAL A 33 -16.18 -12.50 -3.86
CA VAL A 33 -14.98 -12.49 -3.02
C VAL A 33 -14.86 -11.16 -2.29
N ASN A 34 -14.68 -11.20 -0.98
CA ASN A 34 -14.40 -10.02 -0.17
C ASN A 34 -13.00 -9.46 -0.51
N THR A 35 -12.95 -8.18 -0.83
CA THR A 35 -11.74 -7.44 -1.19
C THR A 35 -11.56 -6.23 -0.30
N MET A 36 -10.29 -5.82 -0.12
CA MET A 36 -9.92 -4.62 0.64
C MET A 36 -8.97 -3.79 -0.20
N THR A 37 -9.34 -2.55 -0.49
CA THR A 37 -8.58 -1.66 -1.38
C THR A 37 -8.07 -0.44 -0.61
N SER A 38 -6.79 -0.12 -0.81
CA SER A 38 -6.16 1.14 -0.37
C SER A 38 -5.48 1.84 -1.55
N VAL A 39 -5.26 3.14 -1.45
CA VAL A 39 -4.56 3.94 -2.47
C VAL A 39 -3.34 4.60 -1.85
N TRP A 40 -2.25 4.63 -2.61
CA TRP A 40 -0.96 5.10 -2.15
C TRP A 40 -0.36 6.06 -3.17
N GLU A 41 0.23 7.13 -2.67
CA GLU A 41 0.94 8.12 -3.47
C GLU A 41 2.44 7.81 -3.47
N PRO A 42 3.05 7.64 -4.65
CA PRO A 42 4.51 7.55 -4.76
C PRO A 42 5.16 8.92 -4.57
N ALA A 43 6.26 8.96 -3.83
CA ALA A 43 7.14 10.13 -3.80
C ALA A 43 7.87 10.29 -5.15
N PRO A 44 8.44 11.47 -5.48
CA PRO A 44 9.16 11.70 -6.74
C PRO A 44 10.26 10.67 -7.06
N ARG A 45 11.03 10.25 -6.05
CA ARG A 45 12.05 9.19 -6.24
C ARG A 45 11.43 7.84 -6.60
N GLU A 46 10.28 7.53 -5.99
CA GLU A 46 9.58 6.26 -6.17
C GLU A 46 8.94 6.22 -7.57
N MET A 47 8.41 7.36 -8.04
CA MET A 47 7.99 7.50 -9.44
C MET A 47 9.14 7.29 -10.41
N ALA A 48 10.34 7.80 -10.10
CA ALA A 48 11.51 7.58 -10.93
C ALA A 48 11.94 6.10 -10.97
N ASP A 49 11.91 5.40 -9.83
CA ASP A 49 12.16 3.95 -9.80
C ASP A 49 11.20 3.21 -10.74
N LEU A 50 9.90 3.49 -10.63
CA LEU A 50 8.86 2.85 -11.45
C LEU A 50 8.99 3.19 -12.94
N ALA A 51 9.26 4.46 -13.26
CA ALA A 51 9.45 4.91 -14.65
C ALA A 51 10.66 4.24 -15.33
N ASN A 52 11.68 3.85 -14.56
CA ASN A 52 12.88 3.18 -15.04
C ASN A 52 12.78 1.64 -15.00
N GLY A 53 11.57 1.08 -14.93
CA GLY A 53 11.35 -0.37 -14.92
C GLY A 53 11.48 -1.03 -13.54
N GLY A 54 11.51 -0.22 -12.47
CA GLY A 54 11.36 -0.71 -11.10
C GLY A 54 9.95 -1.24 -10.83
N ALA A 55 9.74 -1.71 -9.60
CA ALA A 55 8.48 -2.34 -9.18
C ALA A 55 7.97 -1.80 -7.84
N VAL A 56 6.68 -2.00 -7.59
CA VAL A 56 6.09 -1.80 -6.25
C VAL A 56 6.44 -3.01 -5.38
N ARG A 57 6.96 -2.76 -4.18
CA ARG A 57 7.25 -3.75 -3.16
C ARG A 57 6.20 -3.65 -2.05
N LEU A 58 5.47 -4.74 -1.85
CA LEU A 58 4.63 -4.96 -0.67
C LEU A 58 5.44 -5.67 0.41
N THR A 59 5.44 -5.11 1.61
CA THR A 59 5.99 -5.76 2.82
C THR A 59 4.85 -5.99 3.81
N ILE A 60 4.72 -7.23 4.28
CA ILE A 60 3.75 -7.64 5.30
C ILE A 60 4.55 -7.91 6.59
N ILE A 61 4.27 -7.16 7.65
CA ILE A 61 5.06 -7.21 8.90
C ILE A 61 4.40 -8.14 9.91
N GLY A 62 5.05 -9.23 10.31
CA GLY A 62 4.57 -10.14 11.35
C GLY A 62 4.07 -11.48 10.81
N THR A 63 3.30 -12.22 11.62
CA THR A 63 2.91 -13.62 11.37
C THR A 63 1.40 -13.86 11.23
N GLY A 64 0.55 -12.88 11.58
CA GLY A 64 -0.91 -12.87 11.41
C GLY A 64 -1.33 -11.83 10.36
N HIS A 65 -2.61 -11.46 10.21
CA HIS A 65 -3.07 -10.42 9.26
C HIS A 65 -2.62 -9.02 9.74
N PRO A 66 -1.55 -8.40 9.20
CA PRO A 66 -0.86 -7.40 9.98
C PRO A 66 -0.47 -6.15 9.14
N PRO A 67 0.18 -5.16 9.74
CA PRO A 67 0.59 -3.92 9.08
C PRO A 67 1.29 -4.17 7.74
N VAL A 68 0.93 -3.36 6.75
CA VAL A 68 1.52 -3.41 5.40
C VAL A 68 2.24 -2.12 5.08
N MET A 69 3.29 -2.24 4.27
CA MET A 69 4.06 -1.12 3.75
C MET A 69 4.24 -1.28 2.25
N LEU A 70 3.96 -0.22 1.50
CA LEU A 70 4.31 -0.12 0.08
C LEU A 70 5.52 0.80 -0.12
N THR A 71 6.54 0.27 -0.78
CA THR A 71 7.71 1.01 -1.26
C THR A 71 7.95 0.70 -2.73
N THR A 72 8.91 1.38 -3.35
CA THR A 72 9.44 0.97 -4.66
C THR A 72 10.76 0.23 -4.48
N GLN A 73 11.06 -0.59 -5.49
CA GLN A 73 12.40 -1.14 -5.70
C GLN A 73 12.86 -0.74 -7.11
N PRO A 74 14.15 -0.43 -7.31
CA PRO A 74 14.68 -0.16 -8.63
C PRO A 74 14.60 -1.41 -9.52
N ALA A 75 14.76 -1.20 -10.83
CA ALA A 75 14.90 -2.31 -11.77
C ALA A 75 16.07 -3.22 -11.36
N PRO A 76 16.02 -4.52 -11.67
CA PRO A 76 17.19 -5.38 -11.53
C PRO A 76 18.37 -4.80 -12.30
N GLU A 77 19.57 -4.86 -11.74
CA GLU A 77 20.78 -4.63 -12.52
C GLU A 77 20.84 -5.72 -13.58
N GLY A 78 20.98 -5.32 -14.85
CA GLY A 78 21.12 -6.28 -15.95
C GLY A 78 22.35 -7.16 -15.74
N GLU A 79 22.26 -8.44 -16.15
CA GLU A 79 23.44 -9.31 -16.27
C GLU A 79 24.44 -8.78 -17.29
#